data_AF-A0A327TT04-F1
#
_entry.id   AF-A0A327TT04-F1
#
_cell.length_a   1.000
_cell.length_b   1.000
_cell.length_c   1.000
_cell.angle_alpha   90.00
_cell.angle_beta   90.00
_cell.angle_gamma   90.00
#
_symmetry.space_group_name_H-M   'P 1'
#
loop_
_entity.id
_entity.type
_entity.pdbx_description
1 polymer ?
#
loop_
_entity_poly.entity_id
_entity_poly.type
_entity_poly.pdbx_seq_one_letter_code
_entity_poly.pdbx_strand_id
1 'polypeptide(L)'
;MTNPTMAEAWAPEGMPGTEYQELMSGNLALCTLSARYRQGKDSEEQLRFHASHLMEIGCVRRYWEAYGVLRQQEALHGERQLTTVNNVIADAYDAYKARSSREEQAAKVG
;
A
#
# COMPACT_ATOMS: atom_id res chain seq x y z
N MET A 1 12.38 8.67 2.55
CA MET A 1 13.04 9.66 3.45
C MET A 1 14.22 8.98 4.10
N THR A 2 15.36 9.65 4.23
CA THR A 2 16.62 9.06 4.75
C THR A 2 17.18 9.83 5.95
N ASN A 3 16.42 10.76 6.53
CA ASN A 3 16.83 11.55 7.70
C ASN A 3 16.09 11.04 8.96
N PRO A 4 16.78 10.31 9.87
CA PRO A 4 16.17 9.75 11.07
C PRO A 4 15.59 10.81 12.01
N THR A 5 16.28 11.93 12.19
CA THR A 5 15.83 13.03 13.06
C THR A 5 14.52 13.64 12.58
N MET A 6 14.34 13.72 11.25
CA MET A 6 13.08 14.17 10.67
C MET A 6 11.98 13.12 10.83
N ALA A 7 12.30 11.84 10.73
CA ALA A 7 11.32 10.79 10.93
C ALA A 7 10.81 10.76 12.37
N GLU A 8 11.69 10.96 13.36
CA GLU A 8 11.30 11.08 14.77
C GLU A 8 10.41 12.29 15.03
N ALA A 9 10.75 13.45 14.47
CA ALA A 9 9.98 14.67 14.67
C ALA A 9 8.56 14.62 14.07
N TRP A 10 8.34 13.78 13.07
CA TRP A 10 7.05 13.63 12.38
C TRP A 10 6.28 12.39 12.81
N ALA A 11 6.89 11.49 13.57
CA ALA A 11 6.23 10.29 14.03
C ALA A 11 5.07 10.65 14.97
N PRO A 12 3.90 10.00 14.82
CA PRO A 12 2.83 10.09 15.80
C PRO A 12 3.31 9.75 17.21
N GLU A 13 2.64 10.29 18.23
CA GLU A 13 2.95 9.96 19.63
C GLU A 13 2.89 8.44 19.84
N GLY A 14 3.94 7.89 20.45
CA GLY A 14 4.08 6.46 20.69
C GLY A 14 4.57 5.62 19.49
N MET A 15 4.80 6.22 18.32
CA MET A 15 5.37 5.52 17.16
C MET A 15 6.88 5.80 17.03
N PRO A 16 7.73 4.76 16.92
CA PRO A 16 9.14 4.96 16.60
C PRO A 16 9.33 5.63 15.22
N GLY A 17 10.29 6.54 15.11
CA GLY A 17 10.60 7.21 13.84
C GLY A 17 10.93 6.25 12.70
N THR A 18 11.58 5.12 13.00
CA THR A 18 11.87 4.07 12.02
C THR A 18 10.61 3.41 11.46
N GLU A 19 9.65 3.09 12.32
CA GLU A 19 8.35 2.54 11.92
C GLU A 19 7.58 3.55 11.07
N TYR A 20 7.54 4.81 11.50
CA TYR A 20 6.95 5.90 10.73
C TYR A 20 7.58 6.02 9.33
N GLN A 21 8.91 5.96 9.24
CA GLN A 21 9.63 6.03 7.98
C GLN A 21 9.31 4.87 7.03
N GLU A 22 9.14 3.65 7.56
CA GLU A 22 8.72 2.51 6.76
C GLU A 22 7.30 2.70 6.21
N LEU A 23 6.36 3.12 7.06
CA LEU A 23 4.98 3.39 6.66
C LEU A 23 4.91 4.50 5.59
N MET A 24 5.69 5.56 5.75
CA MET A 24 5.78 6.64 4.75
C MET A 24 6.40 6.17 3.44
N SER A 25 7.31 5.20 3.46
CA SER A 25 7.85 4.61 2.24
C SER A 25 6.79 3.79 1.51
N GLY A 26 5.97 3.03 2.24
CA GLY A 26 4.79 2.35 1.70
C GLY A 26 3.77 3.32 1.09
N ASN A 27 3.46 4.40 1.82
CA ASN A 27 2.57 5.46 1.34
C ASN A 27 3.07 6.10 0.04
N LEU A 28 4.35 6.46 -0.01
CA LEU A 28 4.95 7.10 -1.18
C LEU A 28 4.83 6.21 -2.43
N ALA A 29 5.06 4.90 -2.29
CA ALA A 29 4.90 3.96 -3.40
C ALA A 29 3.47 3.94 -3.94
N LEU A 30 2.46 3.85 -3.06
CA LEU A 30 1.05 3.85 -3.47
C LEU A 30 0.59 5.20 -4.05
N CYS A 31 1.07 6.32 -3.50
CA CYS A 31 0.81 7.65 -4.04
C CYS A 31 1.44 7.83 -5.43
N THR A 32 2.62 7.27 -5.65
CA THR A 32 3.29 7.28 -6.96
C THR A 32 2.50 6.49 -7.99
N LEU A 33 2.02 5.29 -7.62
CA LEU A 33 1.15 4.48 -8.47
C LEU A 33 -0.15 5.23 -8.82
N SER A 34 -0.80 5.84 -7.83
CA SER A 34 -2.00 6.65 -8.05
C SER A 34 -1.74 7.83 -8.99
N ALA A 35 -0.62 8.54 -8.83
CA ALA A 35 -0.26 9.67 -9.68
C ALA A 35 -0.05 9.23 -11.13
N ARG A 36 0.67 8.13 -11.37
CA ARG A 36 0.89 7.57 -12.71
C ARG A 36 -0.41 7.24 -13.42
N TYR A 37 -1.32 6.55 -12.74
CA TYR A 37 -2.63 6.20 -13.30
C TYR A 37 -3.46 7.45 -13.62
N ARG A 38 -3.56 8.41 -12.69
CA ARG A 38 -4.32 9.66 -12.91
C ARG A 38 -3.76 10.53 -14.02
N GLN A 39 -2.45 10.45 -14.28
CA GLN A 39 -1.80 11.13 -15.40
C GLN A 39 -1.92 10.37 -16.73
N GLY A 40 -2.64 9.26 -16.77
CA GLY A 40 -2.81 8.42 -17.97
C GLY A 40 -1.53 7.73 -18.42
N LYS A 41 -0.54 7.56 -17.52
CA LYS A 41 0.71 6.83 -17.83
C LYS A 41 0.52 5.33 -17.80
N ASP A 42 -0.44 4.86 -17.02
CA ASP A 42 -0.76 3.45 -16.85
C ASP A 42 -2.22 3.18 -17.25
N SER A 43 -2.46 2.10 -18.00
CA SER A 43 -3.78 1.51 -18.18
C SER A 43 -4.28 0.86 -16.89
N GLU A 44 -5.55 0.45 -16.84
CA GLU A 44 -6.07 -0.30 -15.68
C GLU A 44 -5.36 -1.65 -15.51
N GLU A 45 -4.98 -2.32 -16.60
CA GLU A 45 -4.21 -3.57 -16.55
C GLU A 45 -2.80 -3.35 -15.97
N GLN A 46 -2.13 -2.27 -16.38
CA GLN A 46 -0.82 -1.89 -15.83
C GLN A 46 -0.93 -1.49 -14.36
N LEU A 47 -1.99 -0.79 -13.97
CA LEU A 47 -2.29 -0.48 -12.57
C LEU A 47 -2.43 -1.76 -11.73
N ARG A 48 -3.17 -2.76 -12.21
CA ARG A 48 -3.32 -4.07 -11.55
C ARG A 48 -1.99 -4.80 -11.41
N PHE A 49 -1.19 -4.82 -12.48
CA PHE A 49 0.14 -5.42 -12.45
C PHE A 49 1.09 -4.72 -11.47
N HIS A 50 1.12 -3.39 -11.45
CA HIS A 50 1.98 -2.66 -10.53
C HIS A 50 1.51 -2.79 -9.08
N ALA A 51 0.20 -2.79 -8.83
CA ALA A 51 -0.35 -3.01 -7.50
C ALA A 51 0.02 -4.40 -6.94
N SER A 52 -0.07 -5.45 -7.75
CA SER A 52 0.31 -6.80 -7.31
C SER A 52 1.80 -6.89 -6.98
N HIS A 53 2.67 -6.27 -7.80
CA HIS A 53 4.10 -6.23 -7.52
C HIS A 53 4.44 -5.42 -6.27
N LEU A 54 3.79 -4.26 -6.06
CA LEU A 54 3.98 -3.48 -4.83
C LEU A 54 3.57 -4.26 -3.57
N MET A 55 2.57 -5.14 -3.66
CA MET A 55 2.16 -6.00 -2.54
C MET A 55 3.20 -7.07 -2.18
N GLU A 56 4.25 -7.27 -2.97
CA GLU A 56 5.40 -8.11 -2.59
C GLU A 56 6.32 -7.40 -1.58
N ILE A 57 6.23 -6.07 -1.47
CA ILE A 57 7.05 -5.24 -0.59
C ILE A 57 6.42 -5.12 0.81
N GLY A 58 7.18 -5.50 1.85
CA GLY A 58 6.68 -5.56 3.23
C GLY A 58 6.15 -4.23 3.79
N CYS A 59 6.85 -3.11 3.55
CA CYS A 59 6.42 -1.81 4.06
C CYS A 59 5.16 -1.28 3.37
N VAL A 60 4.92 -1.64 2.09
CA VAL A 60 3.68 -1.32 1.39
C VAL A 60 2.50 -2.04 2.03
N ARG A 61 2.66 -3.34 2.32
CA ARG A 61 1.62 -4.13 3.00
C ARG A 61 1.30 -3.60 4.39
N ARG A 62 2.33 -3.33 5.20
CA ARG A 62 2.16 -2.75 6.54
C ARG A 62 1.41 -1.42 6.49
N TYR A 63 1.76 -0.56 5.54
CA TYR A 63 1.06 0.71 5.35
C TYR A 63 -0.41 0.50 4.93
N TRP A 64 -0.67 -0.40 3.98
CA TRP A 64 -2.03 -0.69 3.54
C TRP A 64 -2.89 -1.29 4.67
N GLU A 65 -2.31 -2.15 5.50
CA GLU A 65 -3.00 -2.74 6.65
C GLU A 65 -3.36 -1.68 7.70
N ALA A 66 -2.46 -0.72 7.96
CA ALA A 66 -2.70 0.34 8.93
C ALA A 66 -3.67 1.44 8.41
N TYR A 67 -3.59 1.80 7.13
CA TYR A 67 -4.24 3.02 6.61
C TYR A 67 -5.07 2.81 5.32
N GLY A 68 -5.16 1.59 4.79
CA GLY A 68 -5.90 1.30 3.56
C GLY A 68 -7.38 1.65 3.64
N VAL A 69 -8.01 1.37 4.79
CA VAL A 69 -9.41 1.75 5.05
C VAL A 69 -9.60 3.26 5.01
N LEU A 70 -8.70 4.02 5.63
CA LEU A 70 -8.76 5.48 5.62
C LEU A 70 -8.64 6.02 4.18
N ARG A 71 -7.73 5.46 3.37
CA ARG A 71 -7.60 5.84 1.95
C ARG A 71 -8.88 5.55 1.15
N GLN A 72 -9.53 4.43 1.41
CA GLN A 72 -10.79 4.08 0.75
C GLN A 72 -11.90 5.07 1.14
N GLN A 73 -12.01 5.43 2.42
CA GLN A 73 -12.95 6.42 2.92
C GLN A 73 -12.72 7.81 2.30
N GLU A 74 -11.47 8.27 2.26
CA GLU A 74 -11.10 9.54 1.64
C GLU A 74 -11.50 9.57 0.16
N ALA A 75 -11.29 8.46 -0.56
CA ALA A 75 -11.62 8.36 -1.98
C ALA A 75 -13.12 8.44 -2.30
N LEU A 76 -14.01 8.14 -1.35
CA LEU A 76 -15.46 8.30 -1.51
C LEU A 76 -15.87 9.77 -1.71
N HIS A 77 -15.07 10.68 -1.15
CA HIS A 77 -15.27 12.13 -1.25
C HIS A 77 -14.40 12.77 -2.33
N GLY A 78 -13.61 11.97 -3.05
CA GLY A 78 -12.65 12.42 -4.04
C GLY A 78 -13.05 12.10 -5.49
N GLU A 79 -12.07 12.23 -6.39
CA GLU A 79 -12.24 11.89 -7.81
C GLU A 79 -12.44 10.38 -8.01
N ARG A 80 -13.24 9.99 -9.01
CA ARG A 80 -13.54 8.58 -9.32
C ARG A 80 -12.27 7.73 -9.49
N GLN A 81 -11.22 8.31 -10.07
CA GLN A 81 -9.94 7.64 -10.28
C GLN A 81 -9.29 7.19 -8.96
N LEU A 82 -9.51 7.89 -7.84
CA LEU A 82 -9.00 7.49 -6.53
C LEU A 82 -9.68 6.22 -6.03
N THR A 83 -11.00 6.12 -6.23
CA THR A 83 -11.76 4.91 -5.91
C THR A 83 -11.25 3.73 -6.75
N THR A 84 -11.05 3.91 -8.06
CA THR A 84 -10.48 2.86 -8.93
C THR A 84 -9.12 2.38 -8.44
N VAL A 85 -8.20 3.30 -8.14
CA VAL A 85 -6.85 2.95 -7.66
C VAL A 85 -6.92 2.19 -6.34
N ASN A 86 -7.68 2.68 -5.36
CA ASN A 86 -7.74 2.06 -4.05
C ASN A 86 -8.43 0.69 -4.09
N ASN A 87 -9.41 0.48 -4.97
CA ASN A 87 -10.02 -0.84 -5.18
C ASN A 87 -9.00 -1.82 -5.75
N VAL A 88 -8.21 -1.42 -6.76
CA VAL A 88 -7.17 -2.30 -7.33
C VAL A 88 -6.09 -2.65 -6.31
N ILE A 89 -5.71 -1.70 -5.44
CA ILE A 89 -4.75 -1.97 -4.35
C ILE A 89 -5.36 -2.94 -3.33
N ALA A 90 -6.65 -2.78 -2.99
CA ALA A 90 -7.35 -3.70 -2.10
C ALA A 90 -7.39 -5.13 -2.66
N ASP A 91 -7.80 -5.28 -3.92
CA ASP A 91 -7.82 -6.56 -4.63
C ASP A 91 -6.44 -7.24 -4.58
N ALA A 92 -5.37 -6.48 -4.84
CA ALA A 92 -4.00 -6.99 -4.82
C ALA A 92 -3.56 -7.46 -3.42
N TYR A 93 -3.94 -6.72 -2.37
CA TYR A 93 -3.64 -7.09 -1.00
C TYR A 93 -4.41 -8.34 -0.55
N ASP A 94 -5.68 -8.46 -0.91
CA ASP A 94 -6.49 -9.64 -0.60
C ASP A 94 -5.98 -10.87 -1.34
N ALA A 95 -5.57 -10.72 -2.61
CA ALA A 95 -4.92 -11.78 -3.38
C ALA A 95 -3.59 -12.23 -2.73
N TYR A 96 -2.79 -11.28 -2.23
CA TYR A 96 -1.57 -11.57 -1.47
C TYR A 96 -1.88 -12.40 -0.22
N LYS A 97 -2.81 -11.94 0.64
CA LYS A 97 -3.19 -12.66 1.87
C LYS A 97 -3.65 -14.08 1.55
N ALA A 98 -4.51 -14.25 0.55
CA ALA A 98 -5.02 -15.55 0.15
C ALA A 98 -3.90 -16.49 -0.32
N ARG A 99 -2.88 -15.98 -1.03
CA ARG A 99 -1.71 -16.76 -1.44
C ARG A 99 -0.86 -17.16 -0.23
N SER A 100 -0.53 -16.22 0.65
CA SER A 100 0.28 -16.50 1.84
C SER A 100 -0.40 -17.51 2.77
N SER A 101 -1.72 -17.41 2.97
CA SER A 101 -2.46 -18.40 3.77
C SER A 101 -2.41 -19.81 3.15
N ARG A 102 -2.43 -19.94 1.83
CA ARG A 102 -2.29 -21.25 1.15
C ARG A 102 -0.89 -21.83 1.31
N GLU A 103 0.13 -20.99 1.18
CA GLU A 103 1.54 -21.39 1.35
C GLU A 103 1.82 -21.85 2.79
N GLU A 104 1.33 -21.12 3.78
CA GLU A 104 1.43 -21.49 5.19
C GLU A 104 0.71 -22.80 5.52
N GLN A 105 -0.45 -23.06 4.89
CA GLN A 105 -1.17 -24.32 5.06
C GLN A 105 -0.42 -25.49 4.42
N ALA A 106 0.12 -25.31 3.22
CA ALA A 106 0.92 -26.33 2.54
C ALA A 106 2.18 -26.70 3.35
N ALA A 107 2.85 -25.71 3.96
CA ALA A 107 4.02 -25.91 4.81
C ALA A 107 3.73 -26.64 6.13
N LYS A 108 2.47 -26.71 6.59
CA LYS A 108 2.08 -27.42 7.82
C LYS A 108 1.68 -28.89 7.58
N VAL A 109 1.44 -29.27 6.32
CA VAL A 109 0.96 -30.60 5.93
C VAL A 109 2.07 -31.48 5.33
N GLY A 110 3.19 -30.88 4.92
CA GLY A 110 4.40 -31.58 4.45
C GLY A 110 5.43 -31.75 5.55
#